data_AF-A0A949LLS7-F1
#
_entry.id   AF-A0A949LLS7-F1
#
_cell.length_a   1.000
_cell.length_b   1.000
_cell.length_c   1.000
_cell.angle_alpha   90.00
_cell.angle_beta   90.00
_cell.angle_gamma   90.00
#
_symmetry.space_group_name_H-M   'P 1'
#
loop_
_entity.id
_entity.type
_entity.pdbx_description
1 polymer ?
#
loop_
_entity_poly.entity_id
_entity_poly.type
_entity_poly.pdbx_seq_one_letter_code
_entity_poly.pdbx_strand_id
1 'polypeptide(L)' 'MNPLTLPMESVTIADVGEVGGKNASLGEMIRDLKEKGVRVPSGFIVTA' A
#
# COMPACT_ATOMS: atom_id res chain seq x y z
N MET A 1 -7.63 14.83 11.20
CA MET A 1 -8.14 14.67 9.82
C MET A 1 -7.34 13.55 9.21
N ASN A 2 -7.99 12.50 8.70
CA ASN A 2 -7.27 11.48 7.93
C ASN A 2 -6.83 12.07 6.60
N PRO A 3 -5.61 11.73 6.13
CA PRO A 3 -5.11 12.22 4.86
C PRO A 3 -5.93 11.61 3.71
N LEU A 4 -6.22 12.40 2.67
CA LEU A 4 -6.93 11.90 1.48
C LEU A 4 -6.10 10.91 0.65
N THR A 5 -4.78 10.92 0.85
CA THR A 5 -3.86 10.01 0.19
C THR A 5 -2.77 9.52 1.12
N LEU A 6 -2.34 8.28 0.91
CA LEU A 6 -1.22 7.64 1.58
C LEU A 6 -0.16 7.19 0.57
N PRO A 7 1.15 7.32 0.87
CA PRO A 7 2.20 6.66 0.09
C PRO A 7 1.98 5.13 0.04
N MET A 8 2.16 4.50 -1.12
CA MET A 8 1.92 3.06 -1.25
C MET A 8 2.82 2.21 -0.33
N GLU A 9 4.05 2.66 -0.08
CA GLU A 9 5.02 1.97 0.78
C GLU A 9 4.67 2.00 2.27
N SER A 10 3.84 2.96 2.70
CA SER A 10 3.44 3.09 4.11
C SER A 10 2.20 2.27 4.46
N VAL A 11 1.50 1.73 3.46
CA VAL A 11 0.25 0.98 3.65
C VAL A 11 0.56 -0.49 3.94
N THR A 12 -0.16 -1.07 4.89
CA THR A 12 -0.05 -2.44 5.37
C THR A 12 -1.42 -3.14 5.35
N ILE A 13 -1.43 -4.44 5.66
CA ILE A 13 -2.65 -5.20 5.89
C ILE A 13 -3.50 -4.66 7.05
N ALA A 14 -2.91 -3.90 7.98
CA ALA A 14 -3.65 -3.24 9.05
C ALA A 14 -4.55 -2.10 8.53
N ASP A 15 -4.25 -1.56 7.35
CA ASP A 15 -4.91 -0.37 6.80
C ASP A 15 -6.09 -0.72 5.87
N VAL A 16 -6.49 -2.00 5.79
CA VAL A 16 -7.60 -2.47 4.93
C VAL A 16 -8.89 -1.67 5.14
N GLY A 17 -9.16 -1.23 6.36
CA GLY A 17 -10.34 -0.41 6.68
C GLY A 17 -10.33 0.99 6.06
N GLU A 18 -9.15 1.54 5.78
CA GLU A 18 -8.96 2.89 5.22
C GLU A 18 -8.71 2.86 3.71
N VAL A 19 -8.04 1.81 3.21
CA VAL A 19 -7.59 1.74 1.82
C VAL A 19 -8.24 0.62 0.98
N GLY A 20 -8.95 -0.31 1.62
CA GLY A 20 -9.45 -1.52 0.99
C GLY A 20 -8.38 -2.59 0.73
N GLY A 21 -8.81 -3.83 0.51
CA GLY A 21 -7.92 -5.00 0.44
C GLY A 21 -6.91 -5.00 -0.70
N LYS A 22 -7.24 -4.42 -1.87
CA LYS A 22 -6.32 -4.35 -3.02
C LYS A 22 -5.11 -3.46 -2.74
N ASN A 23 -5.38 -2.30 -2.14
CA ASN A 23 -4.36 -1.30 -1.83
C ASN A 23 -3.46 -1.77 -0.68
N ALA A 24 -4.05 -2.40 0.34
CA ALA A 24 -3.30 -3.06 1.40
C ALA A 24 -2.36 -4.15 0.84
N SER A 25 -2.85 -4.99 -0.07
CA SER A 25 -2.04 -6.02 -0.72
C SER A 25 -0.90 -5.44 -1.57
N LEU A 26 -1.12 -4.33 -2.26
CA LEU A 26 -0.05 -3.64 -3.02
C LEU A 26 1.06 -3.13 -2.10
N GLY A 27 0.72 -2.55 -0.94
CA GLY A 27 1.70 -2.15 0.06
C GLY A 27 2.56 -3.32 0.57
N GLU A 28 1.93 -4.47 0.85
CA GLU A 28 2.67 -5.69 1.22
C GLU A 28 3.57 -6.20 0.08
N MET A 29 3.08 -6.21 -1.15
CA MET A 29 3.88 -6.64 -2.31
C MET A 29 5.13 -5.79 -2.52
N ILE A 30 5.04 -4.47 -2.28
CA ILE A 30 6.21 -3.59 -2.38
C ILE A 30 7.27 -3.93 -1.32
N ARG A 31 6.88 -4.30 -0.10
CA ARG A 31 7.82 -4.71 0.95
C ARG A 31 8.40 -6.10 0.68
N ASP A 32 7.54 -7.09 0.52
CA ASP A 32 7.93 -8.51 0.52
C ASP A 32 8.60 -8.93 -0.79
N LEU A 33 8.20 -8.34 -1.92
CA LEU A 33 8.70 -8.75 -3.23
C LEU A 33 9.95 -7.96 -3.65
N LYS A 34 10.20 -6.79 -3.04
CA LYS A 34 11.42 -6.00 -3.27
C LYS A 34 12.67 -6.79 -2.90
N GLU A 35 12.65 -7.50 -1.77
CA GLU A 35 13.78 -8.36 -1.35
C GLU A 35 13.99 -9.55 -2.29
N LYS A 36 12.94 -9.96 -3.02
CA LYS A 36 12.98 -11.02 -4.04
C LYS A 36 13.35 -10.51 -5.44
N GLY A 37 13.71 -9.23 -5.56
CA GLY A 37 14.09 -8.61 -6.83
C GLY A 37 12.92 -8.32 -7.79
N VAL A 38 11.67 -8.49 -7.33
CA VAL A 38 10.48 -8.17 -8.14
C VAL A 38 10.18 -6.68 -7.99
N ARG A 39 10.02 -6.00 -9.13
CA ARG A 39 9.71 -4.56 -9.16
C ARG A 39 8.21 -4.36 -9.23
N VAL A 40 7.65 -3.83 -8.14
CA VAL A 40 6.26 -3.36 -8.08
C VAL A 40 6.26 -1.84 -8.27
N PRO A 41 5.48 -1.28 -9.22
CA PRO A 41 5.35 0.17 -9.37
C PRO A 41 4.79 0.82 -8.11
N SER A 42 5.34 1.98 -7.75
CA SER A 42 4.87 2.78 -6.62
C SER A 42 3.93 3.92 -7.06
N GLY A 43 3.35 4.63 -6.10
CA GLY A 43 2.40 5.71 -6.27
C GLY A 43 1.76 6.12 -4.94
N PHE A 44 0.49 6.49 -5.00
CA PHE A 44 -0.32 6.85 -3.84
C PHE A 44 -1.66 6.13 -3.86
N ILE A 45 -2.25 5.97 -2.69
CA ILE A 45 -3.57 5.36 -2.50
C ILE A 45 -4.54 6.43 -2.01
N VAL A 46 -5.75 6.45 -2.58
CA VAL A 46 -6.86 7.28 -2.10
C VAL A 46 -7.56 6.54 -0.96
N THR A 47 -7.79 7.24 0.16
CA THR A 47 -8.45 6.69 1.35
C THR A 47 -9.98 6.80 1.23
N ALA A 48 -10.71 5.96 1.99
CA ALA A 48 -12.17 6.01 2.13
C ALA A 48 -12.68 7.20 2.96
#